data_AF-A0A7X2IUW8-F1
#
_entry.id   AF-A0A7X2IUW8-F1
#
_cell.length_a   1.000
_cell.length_b   1.000
_cell.length_c   1.000
_cell.angle_alpha   90.00
_cell.angle_beta   90.00
_cell.angle_gamma   90.00
#
_symmetry.space_group_name_H-M   'P 1'
#
loop_
_entity.id
_entity.type
_entity.pdbx_description
1 polymer ?
#
loop_
_entity_poly.entity_id
_entity_poly.type
_entity_poly.pdbx_seq_one_letter_code
_entity_poly.pdbx_strand_id
1 'polypeptide(L)'
;MKMMNGVFLSLTCLFSSPVLAATSVPADEILELVRQDAKPAFGEMKEDIYLPDVKISSALLELLGPSINESPEAFGNYMMIYGCRVQSCTEKAAVIVDFEKKRIAAAGLINFHCKKSTEKGENRLKSRVSCEKSPILNTYLFTGKNKTQDDNNSDLLLSKIHQWATTHSYEREVLKKISRK
;
A
#
# COMPACT_ATOMS: atom_id res chain seq x y z
N MET A 1 73.11 35.84 -2.11
CA MET A 1 72.46 35.30 -3.33
C MET A 1 71.37 34.33 -2.87
N LYS A 2 70.10 34.68 -3.14
CA LYS A 2 68.83 33.90 -3.21
C LYS A 2 68.68 32.63 -2.33
N MET A 3 67.72 32.61 -1.37
CA MET A 3 66.33 32.06 -1.50
C MET A 3 66.32 30.51 -1.62
N MET A 4 65.49 29.67 -0.99
CA MET A 4 64.11 29.73 -0.47
C MET A 4 63.87 28.40 0.30
N ASN A 5 63.17 28.42 1.44
CA ASN A 5 61.80 27.91 1.68
C ASN A 5 61.48 26.47 1.23
N GLY A 6 60.89 25.69 2.15
CA GLY A 6 60.21 24.44 1.82
C GLY A 6 59.56 23.72 2.99
N VAL A 7 58.76 24.42 3.82
CA VAL A 7 57.86 23.79 4.80
C VAL A 7 56.67 23.22 4.04
N PHE A 8 56.64 21.90 3.83
CA PHE A 8 55.47 21.20 3.30
C PHE A 8 54.57 20.77 4.47
N LEU A 9 53.61 21.63 4.83
CA LEU A 9 52.48 21.26 5.67
C LEU A 9 51.44 20.57 4.76
N SER A 10 51.38 19.24 4.81
CA SER A 10 50.28 18.47 4.19
C SER A 10 49.02 18.65 5.03
N LEU A 11 48.20 19.63 4.65
CA LEU A 11 46.84 19.82 5.16
C LEU A 11 45.90 18.87 4.40
N THR A 12 45.76 17.63 4.88
CA THR A 12 44.74 16.71 4.37
C THR A 12 43.37 17.17 4.88
N CYS A 13 42.64 17.88 4.03
CA CYS A 13 41.21 18.12 4.21
C CYS A 13 40.47 16.77 4.21
N LEU A 14 40.14 16.30 5.41
CA LEU A 14 39.15 15.25 5.62
C LEU A 14 37.80 15.79 5.16
N PHE A 15 37.41 15.48 3.92
CA PHE A 15 36.04 15.60 3.45
C PHE A 15 35.19 14.57 4.21
N SER A 16 34.71 14.96 5.39
CA SER A 16 33.64 14.25 6.08
C SER A 16 32.34 14.50 5.32
N SER A 17 32.09 13.70 4.28
CA SER A 17 30.74 13.59 3.71
C SER A 17 29.82 13.08 4.81
N PRO A 18 28.74 13.79 5.18
CA PRO A 18 27.72 13.19 6.01
C PRO A 18 27.08 12.08 5.19
N VAL A 19 27.39 10.84 5.53
CA VAL A 19 26.59 9.70 5.11
C VAL A 19 25.22 9.93 5.74
N LEU A 20 24.27 10.44 4.96
CA LEU A 20 22.86 10.43 5.34
C LEU A 20 22.49 8.96 5.49
N ALA A 21 22.51 8.47 6.73
CA ALA A 21 21.89 7.20 7.05
C ALA A 21 20.41 7.34 6.72
N ALA A 22 19.93 6.59 5.72
CA ALA A 22 18.52 6.45 5.48
C ALA A 22 17.90 5.84 6.76
N THR A 23 17.26 6.66 7.57
CA THR A 23 16.52 6.18 8.74
C THR A 23 15.36 5.35 8.23
N SER A 24 15.46 4.03 8.36
CA SER A 24 14.38 3.11 7.99
C SER A 24 13.17 3.38 8.88
N VAL A 25 12.05 3.79 8.29
CA VAL A 25 10.78 3.94 9.00
C VAL A 25 10.26 2.55 9.37
N PRO A 26 9.95 2.27 10.65
CA PRO A 26 9.45 0.96 11.06
C PRO A 26 8.06 0.69 10.49
N ALA A 27 7.77 -0.57 10.15
CA ALA A 27 6.47 -0.98 9.61
C ALA A 27 5.30 -0.63 10.54
N ASP A 28 5.51 -0.67 11.86
CA ASP A 28 4.50 -0.33 12.87
C ASP A 28 4.00 1.11 12.78
N GLU A 29 4.89 2.05 12.43
CA GLU A 29 4.52 3.46 12.27
C GLU A 29 3.61 3.66 11.05
N ILE A 30 3.91 2.94 9.96
CA ILE A 30 3.09 2.99 8.75
C ILE A 30 1.75 2.28 8.98
N LEU A 31 1.75 1.13 9.65
CA LEU A 31 0.53 0.43 10.05
C LEU A 31 -0.38 1.32 10.90
N GLU A 32 0.20 2.11 11.81
CA GLU A 32 -0.57 3.02 12.62
C GLU A 32 -1.19 4.16 11.80
N LEU A 33 -0.46 4.72 10.82
CA LEU A 33 -1.02 5.66 9.85
C LEU A 33 -2.17 5.03 9.06
N VAL A 34 -2.03 3.78 8.62
CA VAL A 34 -3.10 3.07 7.90
C VAL A 34 -4.31 2.83 8.81
N ARG A 35 -4.12 2.44 10.07
CA ARG A 35 -5.22 2.30 11.06
C ARG A 35 -5.99 3.60 11.24
N GLN A 36 -5.29 4.71 11.31
CA GLN A 36 -5.89 6.03 11.52
C GLN A 36 -6.61 6.54 10.27
N ASP A 37 -6.05 6.33 9.07
CA ASP A 37 -6.57 6.91 7.83
C ASP A 37 -7.52 5.98 7.06
N ALA A 38 -7.48 4.65 7.23
CA ALA A 38 -8.29 3.73 6.42
C ALA A 38 -9.80 4.01 6.51
N LYS A 39 -10.34 4.26 7.70
CA LYS A 39 -11.77 4.59 7.85
C LYS A 39 -12.11 5.98 7.26
N PRO A 40 -11.38 7.07 7.57
CA PRO A 40 -11.57 8.36 6.89
C PRO A 40 -11.46 8.29 5.36
N ALA A 41 -10.55 7.47 4.84
CA ALA A 41 -10.26 7.30 3.43
C ALA A 41 -11.38 6.60 2.66
N PHE A 42 -11.79 5.42 3.15
CA PHE A 42 -12.72 4.54 2.45
C PHE A 42 -14.16 4.68 2.94
N GLY A 43 -14.39 5.32 4.08
CA GLY A 43 -15.71 5.47 4.68
C GLY A 43 -16.42 4.12 4.84
N GLU A 44 -17.61 4.03 4.23
CA GLU A 44 -18.46 2.84 4.23
C GLU A 44 -18.35 2.02 2.94
N MET A 45 -17.32 2.27 2.10
CA MET A 45 -17.10 1.49 0.88
C MET A 45 -16.88 0.01 1.22
N LYS A 46 -17.52 -0.83 0.42
CA LYS A 46 -17.50 -2.28 0.56
C LYS A 46 -17.04 -2.93 -0.73
N GLU A 47 -16.44 -4.10 -0.56
CA GLU A 47 -16.02 -4.98 -1.64
C GLU A 47 -16.20 -6.43 -1.18
N ASP A 48 -16.28 -7.35 -2.13
CA ASP A 48 -16.28 -8.77 -1.81
C ASP A 48 -14.85 -9.22 -1.56
N ILE A 49 -14.46 -9.39 -0.31
CA ILE A 49 -13.10 -9.75 0.11
C ILE A 49 -13.27 -10.88 1.10
N TYR A 50 -12.88 -12.12 0.74
CA TYR A 50 -13.08 -13.38 1.51
C TYR A 50 -14.53 -13.70 1.95
N LEU A 51 -15.41 -12.70 1.99
CA LEU A 51 -16.83 -12.69 2.27
C LEU A 51 -17.48 -11.57 1.45
N PRO A 52 -18.79 -11.63 1.19
CA PRO A 52 -19.52 -10.54 0.54
C PRO A 52 -19.61 -9.29 1.42
N ASP A 53 -19.67 -8.11 0.79
CA ASP A 53 -20.00 -6.83 1.44
C ASP A 53 -19.06 -6.41 2.60
N VAL A 54 -17.78 -6.76 2.53
CA VAL A 54 -16.77 -6.43 3.54
C VAL A 54 -16.32 -4.99 3.38
N LYS A 55 -16.22 -4.25 4.51
CA LYS A 55 -15.69 -2.88 4.50
C LYS A 55 -14.21 -2.90 4.12
N ILE A 56 -13.84 -2.12 3.11
CA ILE A 56 -12.45 -2.04 2.63
C ILE A 56 -11.50 -1.62 3.75
N SER A 57 -11.91 -0.64 4.56
CA SER A 57 -11.10 -0.15 5.69
C SER A 57 -10.79 -1.27 6.70
N SER A 58 -11.75 -2.13 7.01
CA SER A 58 -11.54 -3.27 7.90
C SER A 58 -10.67 -4.35 7.24
N ALA A 59 -10.93 -4.66 5.97
CA ALA A 59 -10.16 -5.66 5.23
C ALA A 59 -8.67 -5.26 5.12
N LEU A 60 -8.35 -4.00 4.87
CA LEU A 60 -6.95 -3.53 4.84
C LEU A 60 -6.23 -3.83 6.15
N LEU A 61 -6.86 -3.57 7.29
CA LEU A 61 -6.24 -3.82 8.60
C LEU A 61 -6.07 -5.31 8.89
N GLU A 62 -7.01 -6.14 8.44
CA GLU A 62 -6.91 -7.59 8.58
C GLU A 62 -5.79 -8.17 7.70
N LEU A 63 -5.71 -7.73 6.45
CA LEU A 63 -4.73 -8.22 5.47
C LEU A 63 -3.31 -7.70 5.75
N LEU A 64 -3.16 -6.55 6.39
CA LEU A 64 -1.85 -5.99 6.78
C LEU A 64 -1.43 -6.37 8.21
N GLY A 65 -2.38 -6.76 9.08
CA GLY A 65 -2.26 -6.61 10.54
C GLY A 65 -1.14 -7.37 11.26
N PRO A 66 -0.93 -8.69 11.06
CA PRO A 66 0.12 -9.42 11.79
C PRO A 66 1.20 -10.05 10.90
N SER A 67 1.15 -9.86 9.58
CA SER A 67 1.99 -10.59 8.61
C SER A 67 2.68 -9.70 7.59
N ILE A 68 3.13 -8.51 8.03
CA ILE A 68 4.12 -7.76 7.24
C ILE A 68 5.43 -8.55 7.32
N ASN A 69 5.63 -9.46 6.38
CA ASN A 69 6.84 -10.27 6.27
C ASN A 69 8.02 -9.47 5.71
N GLU A 70 7.79 -8.26 5.20
CA GLU A 70 8.77 -7.50 4.43
C GLU A 70 8.89 -6.06 4.92
N SER A 71 10.12 -5.53 4.89
CA SER A 71 10.37 -4.13 5.22
C SER A 71 9.57 -3.21 4.29
N PRO A 72 9.01 -2.10 4.79
CA PRO A 72 8.33 -1.13 3.95
C PRO A 72 9.20 -0.64 2.79
N GLU A 73 8.62 -0.52 1.60
CA GLU A 73 9.32 -0.01 0.42
C GLU A 73 9.19 1.51 0.34
N ALA A 74 10.30 2.23 0.35
CA ALA A 74 10.34 3.69 0.24
C ALA A 74 10.56 4.14 -1.21
N PHE A 75 9.80 5.15 -1.67
CA PHE A 75 10.03 5.82 -2.95
C PHE A 75 9.51 7.27 -2.92
N GLY A 76 10.43 8.24 -3.08
CA GLY A 76 10.09 9.65 -2.90
C GLY A 76 9.54 9.91 -1.50
N ASN A 77 8.38 10.56 -1.42
CA ASN A 77 7.68 10.85 -0.15
C ASN A 77 6.68 9.75 0.26
N TYR A 78 6.71 8.61 -0.43
CA TYR A 78 5.77 7.53 -0.24
C TYR A 78 6.45 6.32 0.41
N MET A 79 5.67 5.65 1.24
CA MET A 79 6.01 4.36 1.81
C MET A 79 4.94 3.36 1.43
N MET A 80 5.34 2.19 0.94
CA MET A 80 4.44 1.10 0.62
C MET A 80 4.63 -0.05 1.58
N ILE A 81 3.51 -0.57 2.08
CA ILE A 81 3.44 -1.81 2.86
C ILE A 81 2.44 -2.74 2.20
N TYR A 82 2.64 -4.05 2.35
CA TYR A 82 1.73 -5.05 1.86
C TYR A 82 1.72 -6.28 2.76
N GLY A 83 0.65 -7.05 2.63
CA GLY A 83 0.41 -8.24 3.41
C GLY A 83 -0.67 -9.10 2.77
N CYS A 84 -1.00 -10.19 3.43
CA CYS A 84 -2.04 -11.10 2.96
C CYS A 84 -2.89 -11.63 4.10
N ARG A 85 -4.02 -12.24 3.74
CA ARG A 85 -4.91 -12.85 4.71
C ARG A 85 -4.18 -13.94 5.48
N VAL A 86 -4.25 -13.85 6.80
CA VAL A 86 -3.66 -14.85 7.69
C VAL A 86 -4.20 -16.23 7.33
N GLN A 87 -3.34 -17.26 7.35
CA GLN A 87 -3.60 -18.66 7.01
C GLN A 87 -3.69 -19.01 5.52
N SER A 88 -4.39 -18.24 4.68
CA SER A 88 -4.57 -18.61 3.27
C SER A 88 -3.62 -17.91 2.32
N CYS A 89 -3.21 -16.67 2.65
CA CYS A 89 -2.47 -15.76 1.78
C CYS A 89 -3.04 -15.64 0.35
N THR A 90 -4.33 -15.96 0.18
CA THR A 90 -5.04 -15.92 -1.10
C THR A 90 -5.36 -14.47 -1.43
N GLU A 91 -6.08 -13.80 -0.54
CA GLU A 91 -6.36 -12.37 -0.61
C GLU A 91 -5.16 -11.56 -0.08
N LYS A 92 -4.86 -10.46 -0.76
CA LYS A 92 -3.69 -9.62 -0.48
C LYS A 92 -4.04 -8.15 -0.51
N ALA A 93 -3.31 -7.36 0.25
CA ALA A 93 -3.43 -5.92 0.27
C ALA A 93 -2.07 -5.27 0.14
N ALA A 94 -2.03 -4.18 -0.61
CA ALA A 94 -0.95 -3.20 -0.64
C ALA A 94 -1.52 -1.83 -0.31
N VAL A 95 -0.78 -1.05 0.47
CA VAL A 95 -1.14 0.33 0.80
C VAL A 95 0.08 1.20 0.63
N ILE A 96 -0.11 2.30 -0.11
CA ILE A 96 0.89 3.36 -0.26
C ILE A 96 0.43 4.55 0.56
N VAL A 97 1.28 5.00 1.48
CA VAL A 97 1.06 6.15 2.34
C VAL A 97 1.94 7.30 1.88
N ASP A 98 1.36 8.49 1.72
CA ASP A 98 2.07 9.77 1.61
C ASP A 98 2.50 10.16 3.02
N PHE A 99 3.80 10.07 3.30
CA PHE A 99 4.33 10.26 4.66
C PHE A 99 4.35 11.74 5.07
N GLU A 100 4.48 12.65 4.12
CA GLU A 100 4.38 14.10 4.38
C GLU A 100 2.95 14.48 4.76
N LYS A 101 1.95 13.95 4.04
CA LYS A 101 0.53 14.23 4.30
C LYS A 101 -0.07 13.33 5.39
N LYS A 102 0.66 12.30 5.82
CA LYS A 102 0.23 11.28 6.80
C LYS A 102 -1.09 10.61 6.41
N ARG A 103 -1.24 10.24 5.13
CA ARG A 103 -2.50 9.72 4.56
C ARG A 103 -2.24 8.65 3.51
N ILE A 104 -3.19 7.74 3.34
CA ILE A 104 -3.17 6.75 2.27
C ILE A 104 -3.33 7.47 0.92
N ALA A 105 -2.34 7.30 0.04
CA ALA A 105 -2.35 7.83 -1.32
C ALA A 105 -2.96 6.83 -2.31
N ALA A 106 -2.71 5.53 -2.11
CA ALA A 106 -3.30 4.47 -2.92
C ALA A 106 -3.39 3.16 -2.13
N ALA A 107 -4.26 2.26 -2.56
CA ALA A 107 -4.31 0.89 -2.08
C ALA A 107 -4.61 -0.08 -3.23
N GLY A 108 -4.03 -1.28 -3.16
CA GLY A 108 -4.34 -2.40 -4.03
C GLY A 108 -4.91 -3.55 -3.21
N LEU A 109 -5.98 -4.17 -3.70
CA LEU A 109 -6.55 -5.38 -3.14
C LEU A 109 -6.57 -6.47 -4.21
N ILE A 110 -5.99 -7.62 -3.92
CA ILE A 110 -6.20 -8.83 -4.72
C ILE A 110 -7.25 -9.65 -3.97
N ASN A 111 -8.44 -9.76 -4.54
CA ASN A 111 -9.59 -10.41 -3.92
C ASN A 111 -10.41 -11.22 -4.94
N PHE A 112 -11.33 -12.02 -4.41
CA PHE A 112 -12.21 -12.87 -5.19
C PHE A 112 -13.65 -12.38 -5.02
N HIS A 113 -14.39 -12.27 -6.12
CA HIS A 113 -15.80 -11.88 -6.04
C HIS A 113 -16.60 -12.98 -5.34
N CYS A 114 -17.27 -12.64 -4.24
CA CYS A 114 -18.01 -13.57 -3.40
C CYS A 114 -19.49 -13.23 -3.39
N LYS A 115 -20.35 -14.25 -3.52
CA LYS A 115 -21.81 -14.10 -3.45
C LYS A 115 -22.38 -14.96 -2.34
N LYS A 116 -23.35 -14.39 -1.63
CA LYS A 116 -24.19 -15.13 -0.69
C LYS A 116 -25.33 -15.77 -1.47
N SER A 117 -25.44 -17.09 -1.48
CA SER A 117 -26.63 -17.79 -1.95
C SER A 117 -27.46 -18.27 -0.77
N THR A 118 -28.76 -18.04 -0.84
CA THR A 118 -29.74 -18.65 0.05
C THR A 118 -30.39 -19.79 -0.70
N GLU A 119 -29.94 -21.02 -0.46
CA GLU A 119 -30.65 -22.20 -0.93
C GLU A 119 -31.80 -22.52 0.03
N LYS A 120 -33.03 -22.58 -0.49
CA LYS A 120 -34.18 -23.13 0.24
C LYS A 120 -34.05 -24.65 0.26
N GLY A 121 -33.43 -25.20 1.30
CA GLY A 121 -33.54 -26.62 1.63
C GLY A 121 -34.79 -26.89 2.45
N GLU A 122 -35.41 -28.06 2.26
CA GLU A 122 -36.74 -28.46 2.76
C GLU A 122 -37.06 -28.25 4.25
N ASN A 123 -36.12 -27.85 5.11
CA ASN A 123 -36.47 -27.42 6.48
C ASN A 123 -35.48 -26.45 7.15
N ARG A 124 -34.47 -25.88 6.47
CA ARG A 124 -33.56 -24.86 7.03
C ARG A 124 -32.97 -23.95 5.94
N LEU A 125 -33.05 -22.63 6.15
CA LEU A 125 -32.27 -21.64 5.38
C LEU A 125 -30.79 -21.82 5.71
N LYS A 126 -30.02 -22.43 4.82
CA LYS A 126 -28.55 -22.46 4.90
C LYS A 126 -27.99 -21.38 3.99
N SER A 127 -27.39 -20.36 4.58
CA SER A 127 -26.60 -19.38 3.83
C SER A 127 -25.29 -20.03 3.39
N ARG A 128 -25.05 -20.13 2.09
CA ARG A 128 -23.75 -20.52 1.53
C ARG A 128 -23.08 -19.29 0.93
N VAL A 129 -21.76 -19.19 1.11
CA VAL A 129 -20.93 -18.20 0.41
C VAL A 129 -20.15 -18.96 -0.66
N SER A 130 -20.19 -18.47 -1.89
CA SER A 130 -19.39 -18.97 -3.00
C SER A 130 -18.57 -17.83 -3.56
N CYS A 131 -17.28 -18.06 -3.80
CA CYS A 131 -16.38 -17.08 -4.41
C CYS A 131 -15.90 -17.58 -5.77
N GLU A 132 -15.72 -16.64 -6.70
CA GLU A 132 -15.07 -16.91 -7.98
C GLU A 132 -13.63 -17.38 -7.76
N LYS A 133 -13.09 -18.16 -8.70
CA LYS A 133 -11.69 -18.62 -8.64
C LYS A 133 -10.71 -17.63 -9.24
N SER A 134 -11.20 -16.68 -10.02
CA SER A 134 -10.40 -15.69 -10.75
C SER A 134 -10.12 -14.47 -9.86
N PRO A 135 -8.87 -14.24 -9.43
CA PRO A 135 -8.51 -13.08 -8.63
C PRO A 135 -8.64 -11.78 -9.42
N ILE A 136 -9.11 -10.73 -8.75
CA ILE A 136 -9.24 -9.37 -9.29
C ILE A 136 -8.32 -8.45 -8.50
N LEU A 137 -7.55 -7.63 -9.19
CA LEU A 137 -6.85 -6.48 -8.62
C LEU A 137 -7.81 -5.28 -8.60
N ASN A 138 -8.23 -4.86 -7.42
CA ASN A 138 -8.91 -3.60 -7.20
C ASN A 138 -7.90 -2.56 -6.72
N THR A 139 -7.63 -1.55 -7.55
CA THR A 139 -6.75 -0.43 -7.22
C THR A 139 -7.58 0.80 -6.88
N TYR A 140 -7.32 1.39 -5.72
CA TYR A 140 -7.97 2.60 -5.24
C TYR A 140 -6.93 3.72 -5.18
N LEU A 141 -7.15 4.76 -5.96
CA LEU A 141 -6.25 5.91 -6.04
C LEU A 141 -6.93 7.13 -5.44
N PHE A 142 -6.31 7.74 -4.42
CA PHE A 142 -6.85 8.94 -3.79
C PHE A 142 -6.29 10.19 -4.46
N THR A 143 -7.16 10.97 -5.08
CA THR A 143 -6.80 12.23 -5.73
C THR A 143 -7.13 13.42 -4.83
N GLY A 144 -6.24 14.42 -4.83
CA GLY A 144 -6.49 15.71 -4.21
C GLY A 144 -7.40 16.59 -5.07
N LYS A 145 -7.56 17.85 -4.62
CA LYS A 145 -8.34 18.86 -5.35
C LYS A 145 -7.56 19.47 -6.53
N ASN A 146 -6.23 19.36 -6.55
CA ASN A 146 -5.35 19.98 -7.53
C ASN A 146 -4.90 18.98 -8.60
N LYS A 147 -5.70 18.84 -9.66
CA LYS A 147 -5.54 17.82 -10.72
C LYS A 147 -4.14 17.74 -11.35
N THR A 148 -3.47 18.86 -11.62
CA THR A 148 -2.23 18.88 -12.42
C THR A 148 -0.99 18.31 -11.72
N GLN A 149 -0.86 18.48 -10.39
CA GLN A 149 0.23 17.87 -9.62
C GLN A 149 -0.12 16.44 -9.20
N ASP A 150 -1.42 16.11 -9.16
CA ASP A 150 -1.92 14.77 -8.85
C ASP A 150 -1.68 13.79 -10.01
N ASP A 151 -1.66 14.22 -11.28
CA ASP A 151 -1.55 13.30 -12.42
C ASP A 151 -0.19 12.58 -12.49
N ASN A 152 0.94 13.28 -12.34
CA ASN A 152 2.27 12.62 -12.34
C ASN A 152 2.47 11.68 -11.14
N ASN A 153 1.95 12.05 -9.97
CA ASN A 153 2.01 11.19 -8.79
C ASN A 153 1.06 9.99 -8.95
N SER A 154 -0.08 10.17 -9.61
CA SER A 154 -1.05 9.11 -9.88
C SER A 154 -0.43 7.97 -10.69
N ASP A 155 0.28 8.29 -11.77
CA ASP A 155 0.91 7.27 -12.61
C ASP A 155 1.99 6.49 -11.85
N LEU A 156 2.80 7.17 -11.03
CA LEU A 156 3.77 6.53 -10.15
C LEU A 156 3.08 5.57 -9.17
N LEU A 157 2.05 6.03 -8.46
CA LEU A 157 1.32 5.21 -7.48
C LEU A 157 0.66 3.99 -8.12
N LEU A 158 0.03 4.18 -9.29
CA LEU A 158 -0.56 3.09 -10.06
C LEU A 158 0.49 2.09 -10.52
N SER A 159 1.61 2.56 -11.07
CA SER A 159 2.69 1.69 -11.51
C SER A 159 3.26 0.83 -10.37
N LYS A 160 3.35 1.38 -9.16
CA LYS A 160 3.82 0.67 -7.97
C LYS A 160 2.86 -0.42 -7.51
N ILE A 161 1.56 -0.12 -7.43
CA ILE A 161 0.54 -1.14 -7.13
C ILE A 161 0.54 -2.23 -8.20
N HIS A 162 0.61 -1.86 -9.48
CA HIS A 162 0.63 -2.81 -10.57
C HIS A 162 1.88 -3.71 -10.52
N GLN A 163 3.07 -3.13 -10.33
CA GLN A 163 4.32 -3.87 -10.18
C GLN A 163 4.22 -4.89 -9.03
N TRP A 164 3.73 -4.47 -7.87
CA TRP A 164 3.48 -5.38 -6.76
C TRP A 164 2.46 -6.47 -7.12
N ALA A 165 1.36 -6.14 -7.79
CA ALA A 165 0.33 -7.12 -8.11
C ALA A 165 0.81 -8.18 -9.11
N THR A 166 1.70 -7.83 -10.05
CA THR A 166 2.25 -8.78 -11.03
C THR A 166 3.04 -9.92 -10.39
N THR A 167 3.62 -9.72 -9.20
CA THR A 167 4.32 -10.79 -8.47
C THR A 167 3.39 -11.72 -7.69
N HIS A 168 2.09 -11.40 -7.65
CA HIS A 168 1.10 -12.09 -6.81
C HIS A 168 -0.06 -12.73 -7.60
N SER A 169 -0.05 -12.63 -8.94
CA SER A 169 -1.01 -13.19 -9.89
C SER A 169 -2.46 -12.69 -9.73
N TYR A 170 -2.97 -12.01 -10.76
CA TYR A 170 -4.37 -11.61 -10.89
C TYR A 170 -4.86 -11.78 -12.33
N GLU A 171 -6.16 -11.93 -12.55
CA GLU A 171 -6.73 -12.15 -13.90
C GLU A 171 -7.42 -10.90 -14.48
N ARG A 172 -7.89 -9.99 -13.61
CA ARG A 172 -8.57 -8.77 -14.02
C ARG A 172 -8.16 -7.59 -13.14
N GLU A 173 -8.22 -6.39 -13.68
CA GLU A 173 -7.88 -5.16 -12.98
C GLU A 173 -9.03 -4.15 -13.02
N VAL A 174 -9.28 -3.49 -11.89
CA VAL A 174 -10.29 -2.45 -11.73
C VAL A 174 -9.65 -1.26 -11.01
N LEU A 175 -9.67 -0.10 -11.65
CA LEU A 175 -9.20 1.16 -11.06
C LEU A 175 -10.38 2.02 -10.57
N LYS A 176 -10.31 2.44 -9.31
CA LYS A 176 -11.26 3.36 -8.68
C LYS A 176 -10.53 4.62 -8.21
N LYS A 177 -10.81 5.75 -8.85
CA LYS A 177 -10.31 7.07 -8.40
C LYS A 177 -11.26 7.65 -7.35
N ILE A 178 -10.75 7.97 -6.16
CA ILE A 178 -11.52 8.49 -5.03
C ILE A 178 -11.06 9.92 -4.76
N SER A 179 -11.99 10.87 -4.92
CA SER A 179 -11.74 12.26 -4.53
C SER A 179 -11.81 12.39 -3.01
N ARG A 180 -10.72 12.84 -2.38
CA ARG A 180 -10.77 13.23 -0.96
C ARG A 180 -11.21 14.68 -0.82
N LYS A 181 -12.06 14.95 0.18
CA LYS A 181 -12.51 16.30 0.54
C LYS A 181 -11.46 17.05 1.34
#